data_AF-A0A1H1LYR7-F1
#
_entry.id   AF-A0A1H1LYR7-F1
#
_cell.length_a   1.000
_cell.length_b   1.000
_cell.length_c   1.000
_cell.angle_alpha   90.00
_cell.angle_beta   90.00
_cell.angle_gamma   90.00
#
_symmetry.space_group_name_H-M   'P 1'
#
loop_
_entity.id
_entity.type
_entity.pdbx_description
1 polymer ?
#
loop_
_entity_poly.entity_id
_entity_poly.type
_entity_poly.pdbx_seq_one_letter_code
_entity_poly.pdbx_strand_id
1 'polypeptide(L)'
;MRITVWYEDGGLEEFDTTALTTAGALGAPDAMTDVAVRLVEGDGMWAELSWYDSASIGGGDEQLAPRRAGCRAHLLSEGELARVRSCDVDGARWLTRVGPDLVDERRLSELLALLYEPPVEGMSLARRSVWLLGHLCLIASYLRV
;
A
#
# COMPACT_ATOMS: atom_id res chain seq x y z
N MET A 1 -11.78 1.07 -0.74
CA MET A 1 -10.46 0.89 -1.39
C MET A 1 -10.54 -0.38 -2.22
N ARG A 2 -10.06 -0.33 -3.46
CA ARG A 2 -10.05 -1.45 -4.38
C ARG A 2 -8.62 -1.81 -4.73
N ILE A 3 -8.28 -3.09 -4.57
CA ILE A 3 -6.95 -3.62 -4.82
C ILE A 3 -7.04 -4.53 -6.03
N THR A 4 -6.32 -4.22 -7.09
CA THR A 4 -6.31 -5.01 -8.33
C THR A 4 -4.93 -5.64 -8.49
N VAL A 5 -4.90 -6.96 -8.53
CA VAL A 5 -3.68 -7.77 -8.58
C VAL A 5 -3.60 -8.44 -9.94
N TRP A 6 -2.50 -8.19 -10.65
CA TRP A 6 -2.19 -8.82 -11.91
C TRP A 6 -1.07 -9.82 -11.72
N TYR A 7 -1.26 -11.03 -12.22
CA TYR A 7 -0.29 -12.11 -12.15
C TYR A 7 0.54 -12.22 -13.44
N GLU A 8 1.70 -12.86 -13.35
CA GLU A 8 2.59 -13.08 -14.49
C GLU A 8 1.99 -14.01 -15.56
N ASP A 9 1.13 -14.94 -15.15
CA ASP A 9 0.40 -15.84 -16.04
C ASP A 9 -0.80 -15.18 -16.76
N GLY A 10 -1.02 -13.88 -16.53
CA GLY A 10 -2.14 -13.11 -17.05
C GLY A 10 -3.40 -13.18 -16.19
N GLY A 11 -3.36 -13.89 -15.05
CA GLY A 11 -4.43 -13.88 -14.07
C GLY A 11 -4.69 -12.49 -13.50
N LEU A 12 -5.93 -12.29 -13.03
CA LEU A 12 -6.40 -11.04 -12.44
C LEU A 12 -7.28 -11.36 -11.23
N GLU A 13 -7.00 -10.69 -10.11
CA GLU A 13 -7.85 -10.70 -8.94
C GLU A 13 -8.16 -9.27 -8.48
N GLU A 14 -9.38 -9.07 -7.98
CA GLU A 14 -9.84 -7.79 -7.46
C GLU A 14 -10.41 -7.97 -6.06
N PHE A 15 -9.90 -7.18 -5.12
CA PHE A 15 -10.37 -7.12 -3.75
C PHE A 15 -11.01 -5.76 -3.49
N ASP A 16 -12.34 -5.74 -3.36
CA ASP A 16 -13.08 -4.53 -2.96
C ASP A 16 -13.24 -4.52 -1.43
N THR A 17 -12.43 -3.71 -0.75
CA THR A 17 -12.47 -3.64 0.72
C THR A 17 -13.72 -2.93 1.22
N THR A 18 -14.48 -2.26 0.36
CA THR A 18 -15.77 -1.65 0.75
C THR A 18 -16.74 -2.74 1.18
N ALA A 19 -16.74 -3.89 0.49
CA ALA A 19 -17.54 -5.06 0.84
C ALA A 19 -17.19 -5.64 2.22
N LEU A 20 -15.97 -5.40 2.73
CA LEU A 20 -15.55 -5.81 4.07
C LEU A 20 -16.08 -4.86 5.17
N THR A 21 -16.57 -3.67 4.79
CA THR A 21 -17.01 -2.61 5.71
C THR A 21 -18.53 -2.41 5.74
N THR A 22 -19.26 -2.90 4.74
CA THR A 22 -20.73 -2.78 4.68
C THR A 22 -21.44 -3.90 5.46
N ALA A 23 -21.73 -3.61 6.73
CA ALA A 23 -22.95 -4.01 7.46
C ALA A 23 -23.31 -5.52 7.56
N GLY A 24 -22.33 -6.42 7.74
CA GLY A 24 -22.59 -7.82 8.10
C GLY A 24 -21.56 -8.45 9.03
N ALA A 25 -20.29 -8.07 8.92
CA ALA A 25 -19.20 -8.70 9.67
C ALA A 25 -19.00 -8.17 11.10
N LEU A 26 -19.56 -7.00 11.45
CA LEU A 26 -19.16 -6.23 12.65
C LEU A 26 -20.30 -5.92 13.65
N GLY A 27 -21.53 -6.42 13.41
CA GLY A 27 -22.58 -6.49 14.44
C GLY A 27 -23.15 -5.20 15.03
N ALA A 28 -22.76 -3.99 14.60
CA ALA A 28 -23.30 -2.72 15.11
C ALA A 28 -23.25 -1.57 14.07
N PRO A 29 -24.07 -0.50 14.22
CA PRO A 29 -24.43 0.39 13.11
C PRO A 29 -23.40 1.45 12.70
N ASP A 30 -22.48 1.91 13.56
CA ASP A 30 -21.74 3.16 13.30
C ASP A 30 -20.23 3.05 13.57
N ALA A 31 -19.61 1.98 13.05
CA ALA A 31 -18.15 1.86 13.04
C ALA A 31 -17.59 2.48 11.76
N MET A 32 -17.10 3.73 11.83
CA MET A 32 -16.16 4.21 10.82
C MET A 32 -14.99 3.23 10.77
N THR A 33 -14.73 2.67 9.59
CA THR A 33 -13.75 1.59 9.44
C THR A 33 -12.61 2.06 8.56
N ASP A 34 -11.41 2.14 9.14
CA ASP A 34 -10.19 2.35 8.39
C ASP A 34 -9.70 1.01 7.86
N VAL A 35 -9.21 1.00 6.62
CA VAL A 35 -8.56 -0.17 6.02
C VAL A 35 -7.15 0.23 5.61
N ALA A 36 -6.16 -0.53 6.08
CA ALA A 36 -4.77 -0.41 5.67
C ALA A 36 -4.31 -1.69 4.98
N VAL A 37 -3.63 -1.59 3.85
CA VAL A 37 -2.97 -2.75 3.21
C VAL A 37 -1.52 -2.81 3.63
N ARG A 38 -1.05 -3.99 4.03
CA ARG A 38 0.34 -4.24 4.39
C ARG A 38 0.88 -5.45 3.67
N LEU A 39 2.15 -5.35 3.27
CA LEU A 39 2.99 -6.49 2.94
C LEU A 39 3.78 -6.89 4.18
N VAL A 40 3.74 -8.16 4.52
CA VAL A 40 4.51 -8.76 5.60
C VAL A 40 5.48 -9.75 4.97
N GLU A 41 6.77 -9.49 5.14
CA GLU A 41 7.84 -10.33 4.60
C GLU A 41 7.72 -11.77 5.14
N GLY A 42 7.76 -12.75 4.24
CA GLY A 42 7.62 -14.18 4.60
C GLY A 42 6.20 -14.62 4.95
N ASP A 43 5.17 -13.78 4.79
CA ASP A 43 3.80 -14.12 5.16
C ASP A 43 2.82 -13.81 4.03
N GLY A 44 2.75 -12.55 3.57
CA GLY A 44 1.78 -12.21 2.53
C GLY A 44 1.37 -10.75 2.48
N MET A 45 0.25 -10.52 1.80
CA MET A 45 -0.46 -9.26 1.75
C MET A 45 -1.73 -9.35 2.60
N TRP A 46 -1.95 -8.34 3.44
CA TRP A 46 -3.06 -8.29 4.38
C TRP A 46 -3.80 -6.96 4.30
N ALA A 47 -5.12 -7.00 4.40
CA ALA A 47 -5.94 -5.84 4.73
C ALA A 47 -6.23 -5.82 6.24
N GLU A 48 -5.74 -4.82 6.94
CA GLU A 48 -6.00 -4.58 8.35
C GLU A 48 -7.17 -3.61 8.50
N LEU A 49 -8.21 -4.04 9.20
CA LEU A 49 -9.36 -3.21 9.51
C LEU A 49 -9.23 -2.67 10.93
N SER A 50 -9.51 -1.38 11.11
CA SER A 50 -9.64 -0.74 12.42
C SER A 50 -11.01 -0.06 12.51
N TRP A 51 -11.60 -0.02 13.69
CA TRP A 51 -12.84 0.70 13.92
C TRP A 51 -12.68 1.76 14.99
N TYR A 52 -13.56 2.76 14.97
CA TYR A 52 -13.66 3.79 16.00
C TYR A 52 -14.84 3.49 16.92
N ASP A 53 -14.59 3.49 18.24
CA ASP A 53 -15.62 3.23 19.25
C ASP A 53 -16.38 4.52 19.60
N SER A 54 -17.47 4.79 18.89
CA SER A 54 -18.32 5.98 19.08
C SER A 54 -19.24 5.87 20.30
N ALA A 55 -19.46 4.67 20.85
CA ALA A 55 -20.34 4.46 22.01
C ALA A 55 -19.75 4.99 23.33
N SER A 56 -18.45 5.29 23.35
CA SER A 56 -17.74 5.84 24.50
C SER A 56 -17.77 7.37 24.63
N ILE A 57 -18.41 8.09 23.68
CA ILE A 57 -18.48 9.55 23.70
C ILE A 57 -19.69 9.99 24.54
N GLY A 58 -19.43 10.25 25.83
CA GLY A 58 -20.39 10.90 26.73
C GLY A 58 -20.44 12.41 26.46
N GLY A 59 -21.64 12.97 26.36
CA GLY A 59 -21.85 14.36 25.92
C GLY A 59 -21.07 15.41 26.71
N GLY A 60 -20.14 16.08 26.04
CA GLY A 60 -19.40 17.26 26.51
C GLY A 60 -18.06 17.43 25.80
N ASP A 61 -17.96 18.49 24.99
CA ASP A 61 -16.84 18.86 24.11
C ASP A 61 -16.41 17.79 23.08
N GLU A 62 -15.71 18.20 22.01
CA GLU A 62 -15.26 17.34 20.90
C GLU A 62 -14.33 16.21 21.38
N GLN A 63 -14.91 15.13 21.92
CA GLN A 63 -14.17 13.97 22.37
C GLN A 63 -13.90 13.03 21.20
N LEU A 64 -12.62 12.84 20.88
CA LEU A 64 -12.18 11.94 19.80
C LEU A 64 -12.53 10.49 20.13
N ALA A 65 -13.20 9.79 19.20
CA ALA A 65 -13.44 8.36 19.31
C ALA A 65 -12.11 7.59 19.29
N PRO A 66 -11.83 6.68 20.25
CA PRO A 66 -10.61 5.90 20.23
C PRO A 66 -10.61 4.87 19.09
N ARG A 67 -9.50 4.80 18.35
CA ARG A 67 -9.26 3.78 17.32
C ARG A 67 -8.92 2.44 17.98
N ARG A 68 -9.59 1.37 17.54
CA ARG A 68 -9.29 0.00 17.95
C ARG A 68 -8.89 -0.84 16.74
N ALA A 69 -7.90 -1.71 16.95
CA ALA A 69 -7.55 -2.73 15.98
C ALA A 69 -8.73 -3.69 15.84
N GLY A 70 -9.11 -3.98 14.60
CA GLY A 70 -10.17 -4.91 14.29
C GLY A 70 -9.66 -6.25 13.83
N CYS A 71 -10.07 -6.65 12.64
CA CYS A 71 -9.65 -7.91 12.04
C CYS A 71 -8.59 -7.68 10.95
N ARG A 72 -7.92 -8.77 10.57
CA ARG A 72 -7.05 -8.82 9.40
C ARG A 72 -7.64 -9.80 8.39
N ALA A 73 -7.78 -9.36 7.16
CA ALA A 73 -8.14 -10.20 6.03
C ALA A 73 -6.89 -10.52 5.23
N HIS A 74 -6.61 -11.81 5.07
CA HIS A 74 -5.55 -12.29 4.21
C HIS A 74 -5.96 -12.06 2.75
N LEU A 75 -5.14 -11.35 1.99
CA LEU A 75 -5.38 -11.08 0.57
C LEU A 75 -4.60 -12.05 -0.31
N LEU A 76 -3.29 -12.15 -0.08
CA LEU A 76 -2.38 -12.98 -0.87
C LEU A 76 -1.35 -13.63 0.04
N SER A 77 -1.12 -14.92 -0.15
CA SER A 77 0.00 -15.64 0.48
C SER A 77 1.34 -15.24 -0.12
N GLU A 78 2.44 -15.57 0.55
CA GLU A 78 3.80 -15.43 0.02
C GLU A 78 3.97 -16.10 -1.37
N GLY A 79 3.42 -17.31 -1.56
CA GLY A 79 3.49 -18.03 -2.84
C GLY A 79 2.66 -17.39 -3.96
N GLU A 80 1.59 -16.67 -3.62
CA GLU A 80 0.83 -15.85 -4.57
C GLU A 80 1.58 -14.57 -4.91
N LEU A 81 2.16 -13.89 -3.90
CA LEU A 81 3.00 -12.70 -4.10
C LEU A 81 4.17 -12.96 -5.06
N ALA A 82 4.79 -14.13 -4.99
CA ALA A 82 5.87 -14.53 -5.90
C ALA A 82 5.45 -14.50 -7.38
N ARG A 83 4.16 -14.66 -7.67
CA ARG A 83 3.58 -14.68 -9.03
C ARG A 83 2.93 -13.35 -9.42
N VAL A 84 2.86 -12.37 -8.51
CA VAL A 84 2.27 -11.05 -8.78
C VAL A 84 3.18 -10.26 -9.71
N ARG A 85 2.67 -9.89 -10.88
CA ARG A 85 3.34 -8.95 -11.80
C ARG A 85 3.20 -7.50 -11.33
N SER A 86 2.00 -7.10 -10.92
CA SER A 86 1.74 -5.74 -10.47
C SER A 86 0.49 -5.65 -9.60
N CYS A 87 0.48 -4.69 -8.68
CA CYS A 87 -0.67 -4.37 -7.84
C CYS A 87 -1.02 -2.90 -7.97
N ASP A 88 -2.29 -2.63 -8.24
CA ASP A 88 -2.87 -1.28 -8.23
C ASP A 88 -3.78 -1.15 -7.01
N VAL A 89 -3.80 0.04 -6.40
CA VAL A 89 -4.74 0.39 -5.33
C VAL A 89 -5.47 1.65 -5.75
N ASP A 90 -6.80 1.56 -5.84
CA ASP A 90 -7.69 2.60 -6.35
C ASP A 90 -7.25 3.13 -7.73
N GLY A 91 -6.77 2.22 -8.59
CA GLY A 91 -6.30 2.53 -9.95
C GLY A 91 -4.88 3.11 -10.03
N ALA A 92 -4.25 3.40 -8.90
CA ALA A 92 -2.87 3.87 -8.86
C ALA A 92 -1.89 2.71 -8.60
N ARG A 93 -0.85 2.59 -9.43
CA ARG A 93 0.19 1.58 -9.29
C ARG A 93 0.86 1.69 -7.91
N TRP A 94 0.85 0.60 -7.17
CA TRP A 94 1.57 0.48 -5.90
C TRP A 94 2.81 -0.39 -6.06
N LEU A 95 2.63 -1.60 -6.59
CA LEU A 95 3.70 -2.60 -6.68
C LEU A 95 3.93 -3.02 -8.13
N THR A 96 5.19 -3.12 -8.54
CA THR A 96 5.58 -3.66 -9.85
C THR A 96 6.73 -4.64 -9.70
N ARG A 97 6.62 -5.79 -10.35
CA ARG A 97 7.68 -6.79 -10.40
C ARG A 97 8.81 -6.35 -11.33
N VAL A 98 10.02 -6.39 -10.81
CA VAL A 98 11.26 -6.12 -11.55
C VAL A 98 12.22 -7.27 -11.24
N GLY A 99 12.29 -8.26 -12.14
CA GLY A 99 13.02 -9.50 -11.88
C GLY A 99 12.41 -10.26 -10.69
N PRO A 100 13.21 -10.71 -9.71
CA PRO A 100 12.69 -11.42 -8.54
C PRO A 100 11.98 -10.50 -7.53
N ASP A 101 12.17 -9.20 -7.64
CA ASP A 101 11.75 -8.24 -6.62
C ASP A 101 10.40 -7.60 -6.95
N LEU A 102 9.62 -7.34 -5.91
CA LEU A 102 8.39 -6.56 -5.99
C LEU A 102 8.65 -5.15 -5.45
N VAL A 103 8.74 -4.19 -6.36
CA VAL A 103 9.14 -2.82 -6.04
C VAL A 103 7.92 -1.99 -5.65
N ASP A 104 8.01 -1.29 -4.51
CA ASP A 104 7.05 -0.27 -4.10
C ASP A 104 7.30 1.04 -4.85
N GLU A 105 6.46 1.32 -5.86
CA GLU A 105 6.58 2.52 -6.68
C GLU A 105 6.20 3.80 -5.95
N ARG A 106 5.38 3.72 -4.89
CA ARG A 106 5.01 4.88 -4.07
C ARG A 106 6.21 5.34 -3.26
N ARG A 107 6.86 4.41 -2.54
CA ARG A 107 8.09 4.70 -1.79
C ARG A 107 9.21 5.21 -2.69
N LEU A 108 9.35 4.65 -3.89
CA LEU A 108 10.31 5.18 -4.87
C LEU A 108 9.95 6.62 -5.28
N SER A 109 8.67 6.90 -5.53
CA SER A 109 8.21 8.25 -5.89
C SER A 109 8.44 9.26 -4.77
N GLU A 110 8.16 8.88 -3.52
CA GLU A 110 8.42 9.69 -2.33
C GLU A 110 9.92 9.99 -2.17
N LEU A 111 10.78 8.96 -2.30
CA LEU A 111 12.22 9.13 -2.26
C LEU A 111 12.71 10.11 -3.35
N LEU A 112 12.17 9.99 -4.55
CA LEU A 112 12.53 10.87 -5.66
C LEU A 112 12.04 12.29 -5.41
N ALA A 113 10.84 12.49 -4.89
CA ALA A 113 10.34 13.84 -4.56
C ALA A 113 11.23 14.55 -3.54
N LEU A 114 11.92 13.81 -2.66
CA LEU A 114 12.89 14.37 -1.71
C LEU A 114 14.23 14.73 -2.36
N LEU A 115 14.65 14.00 -3.40
CA LEU A 115 15.98 14.11 -4.00
C LEU A 115 15.98 14.85 -5.35
N TYR A 116 14.82 15.02 -5.97
CA TYR A 116 14.67 15.45 -7.35
C TYR A 116 13.69 16.63 -7.45
N GLU A 117 14.21 17.80 -7.86
CA GLU A 117 13.42 19.03 -8.03
C GLU A 117 12.42 19.01 -9.21
N PRO A 118 12.70 18.37 -10.38
CA PRO A 118 11.73 18.30 -11.48
C PRO A 118 10.56 17.34 -11.19
N PRO A 119 9.41 17.49 -11.88
CA PRO A 119 8.21 16.71 -11.57
C PRO A 119 8.41 15.20 -11.81
N VAL A 120 8.25 14.42 -10.75
CA VAL A 120 8.40 12.96 -10.72
C VAL A 120 7.20 12.23 -11.35
N GLU A 121 6.03 12.84 -11.29
CA GLU A 121 4.71 12.25 -11.60
C GLU A 121 4.58 11.78 -13.05
N GLY A 122 5.30 12.40 -13.99
CA GLY A 122 5.28 12.02 -15.42
C GLY A 122 6.37 11.03 -15.86
N MET A 123 7.21 10.55 -14.94
CA MET A 123 8.33 9.66 -15.30
C MET A 123 7.94 8.19 -15.22
N SER A 124 8.38 7.42 -16.22
CA SER A 124 8.31 5.96 -16.16
C SER A 124 9.23 5.42 -15.06
N LEU A 125 8.92 4.22 -14.56
CA LEU A 125 9.76 3.50 -13.59
C LEU A 125 11.22 3.41 -14.05
N ALA A 126 11.46 3.09 -15.32
CA ALA A 126 12.81 3.03 -15.88
C ALA A 126 13.56 4.38 -15.80
N ARG A 127 12.89 5.50 -16.13
CA ARG A 127 13.50 6.84 -16.05
C ARG A 127 13.84 7.22 -14.61
N ARG A 128 12.92 6.89 -13.69
CA ARG A 128 13.11 7.06 -12.24
C ARG A 128 14.32 6.27 -11.73
N SER A 129 14.43 5.00 -12.10
CA SER A 129 15.55 4.12 -11.73
C SER A 129 16.89 4.60 -12.27
N VAL A 130 16.95 5.00 -13.55
CA VAL A 130 18.18 5.51 -14.18
C VAL A 130 18.66 6.79 -13.50
N TRP A 131 17.73 7.70 -13.20
CA TRP A 131 18.07 8.93 -12.49
C TRP A 131 18.64 8.63 -11.10
N LEU A 132 17.94 7.79 -10.32
CA LEU A 132 18.37 7.43 -8.96
C LEU A 132 19.76 6.79 -8.97
N LEU A 133 20.00 5.86 -9.89
CA LEU A 133 21.32 5.22 -10.05
C LEU A 133 22.41 6.24 -10.36
N GLY A 134 22.17 7.15 -11.31
CA GLY A 134 23.12 8.21 -11.65
C GLY A 134 23.44 9.11 -10.47
N HIS A 135 22.43 9.49 -9.68
CA HIS A 135 22.58 10.30 -8.48
C HIS A 135 23.40 9.58 -7.41
N LEU A 136 23.12 8.30 -7.15
CA LEU A 136 23.87 7.50 -6.18
C LEU A 136 25.34 7.30 -6.59
N CYS A 137 25.61 7.09 -7.88
CA CYS A 137 26.98 6.99 -8.41
C CYS A 137 27.77 8.29 -8.19
N LEU A 138 27.13 9.45 -8.38
CA LEU A 138 27.74 10.76 -8.10
C LEU A 138 28.09 10.90 -6.61
N ILE A 139 27.15 10.61 -5.71
CA ILE A 139 27.41 10.66 -4.25
C ILE A 139 28.56 9.73 -3.86
N ALA A 140 28.56 8.49 -4.36
CA ALA A 140 29.61 7.52 -4.08
C ALA A 140 31.00 7.99 -4.55
N SER A 141 31.06 8.78 -5.63
CA SER A 141 32.32 9.36 -6.10
C SER A 141 32.86 10.46 -5.16
N TYR A 142 31.97 11.19 -4.47
CA TYR A 142 32.35 12.22 -3.49
C TYR A 142 32.78 11.62 -2.14
N LEU A 143 32.31 10.41 -1.79
CA LEU A 143 32.64 9.72 -0.54
C LEU A 143 33.96 8.93 -0.57
N ARG A 144 34.65 8.86 -1.73
CA ARG A 144 35.94 8.19 -1.89
C ARG A 144 37.16 9.10 -1.66
N VAL A 145 37.00 10.18 -0.88
CA VAL A 145 38.08 11.08 -0.46
C VAL A 145 38.65 10.65 0.89
#